data_AF-A0A8C1LJ81-F1
#
_entry.id   AF-A0A8C1LJ81-F1
#
_cell.length_a   1.000
_cell.length_b   1.000
_cell.length_c   1.000
_cell.angle_alpha   90.00
_cell.angle_beta   90.00
_cell.angle_gamma   90.00
#
_symmetry.space_group_name_H-M   'P 1'
#
loop_
_entity.id
_entity.type
_entity.pdbx_description
1 polymer ?
#
loop_
_entity_poly.entity_id
_entity_poly.type
_entity_poly.pdbx_seq_one_letter_code
_entity_poly.pdbx_strand_id
1 'polypeptide(L)'
;CSRSWTCLIYFFLSSELCGIDELLCHDENSLLSFEAIRSIHKDMDDDADGSVDVTETDGFLREDLKYHDPKGKQNSFHRADMLITVEDMWNSWKASEVYSWTVDEAEKWLIKCVELPQYVDSFRKNDISGKALPRLAVKNATLLLSVLKIPDRSHAQKLQLKALDTVLFGSPMSRHSHLKDLMLVVSIIIGVGGCWFAYIQNRNSRDHIGKMMKDLDGLQRAEQSLLDLQQKLQIAQEEHHTVAEEKVNLEREMRSEIDAAKQEAQRLRELREGTENELSRQKYAEQELEQVRMALKKAERELELRSGWSPPEALQKWLQLTHEVEVQYYNIKKQQAERQLIVAKEGAEKIKKKRGTIFGTFHVAHSSSLDDVDHKILSAKQALGEVTAALREKLHRWQQIEILTGFNIVNNPGMSSLASALNLDPAFLGIRPAVPQHLLLSDDLDDMDEDILSPGTLQCEFITHTFFNTVKVQMWNQCC
;
A
#
# COMPACT_ATOMS: atom_id res chain seq x y z
N CYS A 1 26.95 12.36 95.07
CA CYS A 1 26.51 13.75 94.85
C CYS A 1 27.44 14.41 93.83
N SER A 2 27.16 14.26 92.53
CA SER A 2 27.53 15.17 91.44
C SER A 2 26.84 14.65 90.17
N ARG A 3 26.17 15.51 89.40
CA ARG A 3 25.39 15.24 88.16
C ARG A 3 23.89 14.94 88.31
N SER A 4 23.13 15.89 88.89
CA SER A 4 21.66 15.92 88.74
C SER A 4 21.25 16.19 87.27
N TRP A 5 22.04 16.99 86.54
CA TRP A 5 21.70 17.46 85.19
C TRP A 5 21.84 16.39 84.09
N THR A 6 22.89 15.56 84.11
CA THR A 6 23.05 14.53 83.07
C THR A 6 22.03 13.41 83.20
N CYS A 7 21.59 13.11 84.43
CA CYS A 7 20.56 12.11 84.69
C CYS A 7 19.19 12.61 84.25
N LEU A 8 18.88 13.90 84.47
CA LEU A 8 17.68 14.55 83.94
C LEU A 8 17.68 14.59 82.41
N ILE A 9 18.78 15.00 81.77
CA ILE A 9 18.90 15.04 80.29
C ILE A 9 18.71 13.64 79.70
N TYR A 10 19.34 12.61 80.30
CA TYR A 10 19.18 11.23 79.85
C TYR A 10 17.73 10.74 80.00
N PHE A 11 17.05 11.10 81.09
CA PHE A 11 15.65 10.75 81.32
C PHE A 11 14.70 11.44 80.33
N PHE A 12 14.93 12.73 80.03
CA PHE A 12 14.14 13.47 79.03
C PHE A 12 14.35 12.93 77.61
N LEU A 13 15.59 12.67 77.20
CA LEU A 13 15.91 12.08 75.89
C LEU A 13 15.35 10.68 75.72
N SER A 14 15.43 9.86 76.76
CA SER A 14 14.84 8.52 76.76
C SER A 14 13.32 8.58 76.67
N SER A 15 12.67 9.51 77.37
CA SER A 15 11.21 9.68 77.29
C SER A 15 10.72 10.18 75.92
N GLU A 16 11.48 11.06 75.26
CA GLU A 16 11.16 11.61 73.94
C GLU A 16 11.38 10.55 72.85
N LEU A 17 12.50 9.82 72.89
CA LEU A 17 12.75 8.71 71.98
C LEU A 17 11.78 7.54 72.22
N CYS A 18 11.37 7.25 73.47
CA CYS A 18 10.34 6.22 73.72
C CYS A 18 8.97 6.63 73.18
N GLY A 19 8.70 7.94 73.01
CA GLY A 19 7.48 8.44 72.36
C GLY A 19 7.45 8.22 70.85
N ILE A 20 8.63 8.21 70.22
CA ILE A 20 8.81 8.05 68.76
C ILE A 20 9.10 6.58 68.39
N ASP A 21 9.89 5.86 69.20
CA ASP A 21 10.38 4.52 68.94
C ASP A 21 10.57 3.71 70.24
N GLU A 22 9.48 3.09 70.69
CA GLU A 22 9.38 2.34 71.95
C GLU A 22 10.43 1.21 72.08
N LEU A 23 10.90 0.64 70.97
CA LEU A 23 11.85 -0.48 70.98
C LEU A 23 13.31 -0.04 71.08
N LEU A 24 13.67 1.12 70.51
CA LEU A 24 15.06 1.60 70.46
C LEU A 24 15.41 2.54 71.61
N CYS A 25 14.42 3.01 72.39
CA CYS A 25 14.66 3.95 73.47
C CYS A 25 15.40 3.38 74.70
N HIS A 26 15.59 2.06 74.75
CA HIS A 26 16.39 1.36 75.75
C HIS A 26 17.83 1.04 75.28
N ASP A 27 18.16 1.29 74.01
CA ASP A 27 19.51 1.11 73.47
C ASP A 27 20.32 2.41 73.60
N GLU A 28 21.42 2.36 74.36
CA GLU A 28 22.29 3.52 74.59
C GLU A 28 22.87 4.09 73.28
N ASN A 29 23.18 3.23 72.30
CA ASN A 29 23.73 3.68 71.02
C ASN A 29 22.69 4.43 70.18
N SER A 30 21.44 3.94 70.17
CA SER A 30 20.32 4.57 69.48
C SER A 30 19.95 5.90 70.12
N LEU A 31 19.99 6.02 71.46
CA LEU A 31 19.84 7.29 72.17
C LEU A 31 20.89 8.32 71.78
N LEU A 32 22.16 7.91 71.68
CA LEU A 32 23.25 8.80 71.25
C LEU A 32 23.12 9.22 69.77
N SER A 33 22.63 8.34 68.90
CA SER A 33 22.36 8.69 67.49
C SER A 33 21.14 9.58 67.34
N PHE A 34 20.10 9.41 68.16
CA PHE A 34 18.94 10.29 68.20
C PHE A 34 19.31 11.69 68.68
N GLU A 35 20.10 11.80 69.75
CA GLU A 35 20.62 13.09 70.21
C GLU A 35 21.48 13.77 69.14
N ALA A 36 22.23 12.99 68.35
CA ALA A 36 22.98 13.54 67.23
C ALA A 36 22.06 14.08 66.12
N ILE A 37 20.97 13.37 65.78
CA ILE A 37 19.98 13.85 64.81
C ILE A 37 19.24 15.09 65.32
N ARG A 38 18.89 15.13 66.61
CA ARG A 38 18.32 16.31 67.26
C ARG A 38 19.28 17.51 67.20
N SER A 39 20.57 17.29 67.42
CA SER A 39 21.57 18.34 67.30
C SER A 39 21.67 18.86 65.87
N ILE A 40 21.56 17.99 64.86
CA ILE A 40 21.58 18.41 63.45
C ILE A 40 20.31 19.19 63.12
N HIS A 41 19.14 18.71 63.54
CA HIS A 41 17.86 19.41 63.36
C HIS A 41 17.91 20.81 64.00
N LYS A 42 18.45 20.93 65.21
CA LYS A 42 18.67 22.22 65.87
C LYS A 42 19.66 23.14 65.16
N ASP A 43 20.67 22.58 64.50
CA ASP A 43 21.60 23.37 63.68
C ASP A 43 20.96 23.81 62.34
N MET A 44 19.80 23.25 61.97
CA MET A 44 19.05 23.58 60.75
C MET A 44 17.81 24.45 61.00
N ASP A 45 17.19 24.33 62.17
CA ASP A 45 16.01 25.07 62.66
C ASP A 45 16.49 26.43 63.24
N ASP A 46 16.57 27.44 62.38
CA ASP A 46 17.16 28.75 62.69
C ASP A 46 16.25 29.60 63.58
N ASP A 47 14.93 29.46 63.41
CA ASP A 47 13.93 30.20 64.20
C ASP A 47 13.46 29.45 65.47
N ALA A 48 13.87 28.20 65.63
CA ALA A 48 13.59 27.32 66.76
C ALA A 48 12.09 27.08 66.98
N ASP A 49 11.30 27.03 65.91
CA ASP A 49 9.86 26.75 65.95
C ASP A 49 9.52 25.25 66.11
N GLY A 50 10.54 24.38 65.97
CA GLY A 50 10.42 22.93 66.11
C GLY A 50 10.27 22.19 64.78
N SER A 51 10.31 22.89 63.64
CA SER A 51 10.23 22.32 62.31
C SER A 51 11.17 23.04 61.35
N VAL A 52 11.86 22.28 60.49
CA VAL A 52 12.75 22.88 59.49
C VAL A 52 11.98 23.10 58.20
N ASP A 53 11.98 24.34 57.71
CA ASP A 53 11.33 24.70 56.46
C ASP A 53 12.27 24.63 55.24
N VAL A 54 11.69 24.90 54.06
CA VAL A 54 12.39 24.86 52.77
C VAL A 54 13.47 25.94 52.65
N THR A 55 13.27 27.11 53.26
CA THR A 55 14.21 28.24 53.24
C THR A 55 15.38 28.03 54.20
N GLU A 56 15.12 27.53 55.39
CA GLU A 56 16.15 27.16 56.38
C GLU A 56 17.05 26.05 55.85
N THR A 57 16.44 25.03 55.20
CA THR A 57 17.20 23.97 54.52
C THR A 57 18.08 24.53 53.39
N ASP A 58 17.62 25.51 52.61
CA ASP A 58 18.44 26.14 51.56
C ASP A 58 19.61 26.91 52.14
N GLY A 59 19.39 27.66 53.24
CA GLY A 59 20.42 28.37 53.99
C GLY A 59 21.50 27.42 54.50
N PHE A 60 21.10 26.39 55.25
CA PHE A 60 22.00 25.39 55.80
C PHE A 60 22.83 24.66 54.71
N LEU A 61 22.21 24.32 53.58
CA LEU A 61 22.91 23.64 52.49
C LEU A 61 23.99 24.50 51.85
N ARG A 62 23.78 25.81 51.75
CA ARG A 62 24.74 26.76 51.16
C ARG A 62 25.83 27.14 52.14
N GLU A 63 25.48 27.38 53.40
CA GLU A 63 26.38 27.95 54.40
C GLU A 63 27.23 26.88 55.10
N ASP A 64 26.60 25.81 55.60
CA ASP A 64 27.27 24.77 56.38
C ASP A 64 27.80 23.62 55.52
N LEU A 65 27.00 23.16 54.54
CA LEU A 65 27.39 22.07 53.64
C LEU A 65 28.10 22.53 52.35
N LYS A 66 28.17 23.85 52.11
CA LYS A 66 28.86 24.49 50.97
C LYS A 66 28.42 23.97 49.59
N TYR A 67 27.14 23.67 49.40
CA TYR A 67 26.60 23.31 48.09
C TYR A 67 26.37 24.53 47.20
N HIS A 68 26.87 24.48 45.95
CA HIS A 68 26.66 25.55 44.97
C HIS A 68 25.25 25.54 44.35
N ASP A 69 24.60 24.37 44.25
CA ASP A 69 23.23 24.23 43.77
C ASP A 69 22.41 23.24 44.64
N PRO A 70 21.70 23.74 45.66
CA PRO A 70 20.98 22.90 46.63
C PRO A 70 19.62 22.39 46.13
N LYS A 71 19.08 22.87 44.99
CA LYS A 71 17.68 22.61 44.57
C LYS A 71 17.32 21.13 44.47
N GLY A 72 18.22 20.31 43.92
CA GLY A 72 18.00 18.86 43.81
C GLY A 72 17.99 18.14 45.16
N LYS A 73 18.79 18.63 46.12
CA LYS A 73 18.92 18.07 47.46
C LYS A 73 17.78 18.53 48.37
N GLN A 74 17.40 19.80 48.29
CA GLN A 74 16.23 20.38 48.93
C GLN A 74 14.96 19.61 48.59
N ASN A 75 14.70 19.35 47.30
CA ASN A 75 13.56 18.54 46.85
C ASN A 75 13.63 17.08 47.34
N SER A 76 14.83 16.53 47.51
CA SER A 76 14.99 15.16 48.03
C SER A 76 14.73 15.04 49.53
N PHE A 77 15.03 16.10 50.29
CA PHE A 77 14.85 16.14 51.75
C PHE A 77 13.39 16.39 52.11
N HIS A 78 12.77 17.41 51.51
CA HIS A 78 11.37 17.79 51.73
C HIS A 78 10.37 16.87 51.00
N ARG A 79 10.73 16.32 49.83
CA ARG A 79 9.81 15.55 48.96
C ARG A 79 8.47 16.26 48.73
N ALA A 80 7.44 15.93 49.50
CA ALA A 80 6.10 16.50 49.44
C ALA A 80 5.72 17.29 50.72
N ASP A 81 6.51 17.16 51.78
CA ASP A 81 6.31 17.81 53.07
C ASP A 81 7.06 19.14 53.08
N MET A 82 6.45 20.21 53.60
CA MET A 82 7.04 21.56 53.59
C MET A 82 7.76 21.91 54.91
N LEU A 83 7.56 21.11 55.94
CA LEU A 83 8.07 21.27 57.30
C LEU A 83 8.54 19.91 57.79
N ILE A 84 9.79 19.82 58.27
CA ILE A 84 10.39 18.56 58.74
C ILE A 84 10.65 18.65 60.24
N THR A 85 10.01 17.78 61.01
CA THR A 85 10.23 17.68 62.46
C THR A 85 11.41 16.78 62.81
N VAL A 86 11.87 16.82 64.07
CA VAL A 86 12.90 15.90 64.59
C VAL A 86 12.48 14.43 64.40
N GLU A 87 11.20 14.13 64.57
CA GLU A 87 10.64 12.79 64.38
C GLU A 87 10.70 12.35 62.91
N ASP A 88 10.35 13.24 61.98
CA ASP A 88 10.41 12.96 60.54
C ASP A 88 11.85 12.69 60.09
N MET A 89 12.81 13.44 60.63
CA MET A 89 14.23 13.26 60.35
C MET A 89 14.77 11.93 60.90
N TRP A 90 14.37 11.54 62.12
CA TRP A 90 14.70 10.23 62.70
C TRP A 90 14.13 9.08 61.88
N ASN A 91 12.84 9.15 61.54
CA ASN A 91 12.15 8.12 60.77
C ASN A 91 12.70 8.01 59.35
N SER A 92 13.01 9.13 58.71
CA SER A 92 13.64 9.18 57.39
C SER A 92 15.02 8.53 57.38
N TRP A 93 15.85 8.81 58.40
CA TRP A 93 17.15 8.16 58.55
C TRP A 93 17.01 6.66 58.80
N LYS A 94 16.12 6.23 59.72
CA LYS A 94 15.87 4.81 60.03
C LYS A 94 15.36 4.01 58.82
N ALA A 95 14.53 4.63 57.99
CA ALA A 95 14.00 4.03 56.77
C ALA A 95 15.02 4.00 55.61
N SER A 96 16.13 4.75 55.72
CA SER A 96 17.15 4.80 54.67
C SER A 96 17.99 3.52 54.63
N GLU A 97 18.55 3.21 53.45
CA GLU A 97 19.51 2.11 53.28
C GLU A 97 20.77 2.29 54.14
N VAL A 98 21.05 3.52 54.59
CA VAL A 98 22.23 3.87 55.40
C VAL A 98 22.11 3.29 56.81
N TYR A 99 20.91 3.24 57.38
CA TYR A 99 20.69 2.70 58.73
C TYR A 99 21.07 1.21 58.83
N SER A 100 20.84 0.44 57.75
CA SER A 100 21.12 -0.99 57.68
C SER A 100 22.55 -1.32 57.28
N TRP A 101 23.44 -0.34 57.11
CA TRP A 101 24.81 -0.60 56.71
C TRP A 101 25.61 -1.37 57.75
N THR A 102 26.26 -2.42 57.25
CA THR A 102 27.28 -3.18 57.97
C THR A 102 28.59 -2.38 58.07
N VAL A 103 29.51 -2.83 58.93
CA VAL A 103 30.85 -2.22 59.06
C VAL A 103 31.57 -2.23 57.71
N ASP A 104 31.46 -3.31 56.92
CA ASP A 104 32.07 -3.42 55.59
C ASP A 104 31.54 -2.38 54.58
N GLU A 105 30.25 -2.04 54.68
CA GLU A 105 29.64 -1.02 53.82
C GLU A 105 30.05 0.40 54.27
N ALA A 106 30.14 0.63 55.58
CA ALA A 106 30.71 1.86 56.12
C ALA A 106 32.19 2.04 55.74
N GLU A 107 32.98 0.97 55.68
CA GLU A 107 34.36 0.98 55.17
C GLU A 107 34.41 1.36 53.69
N LYS A 108 33.55 0.76 52.86
CA LYS A 108 33.47 1.10 51.43
C LYS A 108 33.08 2.56 51.21
N TRP A 109 32.14 3.08 52.01
CA TRP A 109 31.78 4.49 52.00
C TRP A 109 32.95 5.39 52.40
N LEU A 110 33.68 5.04 53.45
CA LEU A 110 34.87 5.79 53.90
C LEU A 110 35.95 5.84 52.81
N ILE A 111 36.15 4.76 52.06
CA ILE A 111 37.14 4.68 50.99
C ILE A 111 36.67 5.43 49.73
N LYS A 112 35.43 5.19 49.28
CA LYS A 112 34.95 5.65 47.97
C LYS A 112 34.31 7.03 47.98
N CYS A 113 33.66 7.41 49.09
CA CYS A 113 32.85 8.63 49.17
C CYS A 113 33.51 9.70 50.04
N VAL A 114 34.19 9.28 51.12
CA VAL A 114 34.95 10.19 52.00
C VAL A 114 36.42 10.31 51.57
N GLU A 115 36.94 9.29 50.88
CA GLU A 115 38.32 9.19 50.38
C GLU A 115 39.36 9.22 51.52
N LEU A 116 39.05 8.55 52.64
CA LEU A 116 39.94 8.44 53.80
C LEU A 116 40.25 6.99 54.16
N PRO A 117 40.92 6.23 53.28
CA PRO A 117 41.21 4.80 53.50
C PRO A 117 42.11 4.54 54.73
N GLN A 118 42.88 5.53 55.16
CA GLN A 118 43.82 5.42 56.29
C GLN A 118 43.16 5.22 57.66
N TYR A 119 41.84 5.45 57.79
CA TYR A 119 41.11 5.26 59.06
C TYR A 119 40.24 4.00 59.07
N VAL A 120 40.31 3.16 58.03
CA VAL A 120 39.51 1.91 57.91
C VAL A 120 39.72 0.99 59.11
N ASP A 121 40.97 0.76 59.53
CA ASP A 121 41.27 -0.09 60.69
C ASP A 121 40.68 0.46 62.00
N SER A 122 40.57 1.79 62.12
CA SER A 122 39.95 2.46 63.27
C SER A 122 38.43 2.30 63.26
N PHE A 123 37.81 2.38 62.08
CA PHE A 123 36.37 2.14 61.91
C PHE A 123 36.01 0.69 62.24
N ARG A 124 36.82 -0.27 61.78
CA ARG A 124 36.64 -1.69 62.09
C ARG A 124 36.82 -1.99 63.57
N LYS A 125 37.85 -1.42 64.20
CA LYS A 125 38.16 -1.66 65.63
C LYS A 125 37.09 -1.12 66.58
N ASN A 126 36.37 -0.08 66.17
CA ASN A 126 35.33 0.57 66.97
C ASN A 126 33.90 0.20 66.52
N ASP A 127 33.74 -0.83 65.66
CA ASP A 127 32.45 -1.32 65.14
C ASP A 127 31.54 -0.20 64.60
N ILE A 128 32.12 0.72 63.82
CA ILE A 128 31.38 1.84 63.23
C ILE A 128 30.52 1.33 62.07
N SER A 129 29.24 1.12 62.35
CA SER A 129 28.20 0.74 61.39
C SER A 129 27.36 1.94 60.94
N GLY A 130 26.43 1.73 60.01
CA GLY A 130 25.51 2.76 59.53
C GLY A 130 24.74 3.48 60.65
N LYS A 131 24.39 2.74 61.71
CA LYS A 131 23.72 3.26 62.91
C LYS A 131 24.53 4.33 63.65
N ALA A 132 25.85 4.34 63.48
CA ALA A 132 26.75 5.28 64.13
C ALA A 132 27.00 6.57 63.33
N LEU A 133 26.56 6.65 62.07
CA LEU A 133 26.83 7.78 61.18
C LEU A 133 26.30 9.13 61.67
N PRO A 134 25.10 9.23 62.28
CA PRO A 134 24.65 10.50 62.85
C PRO A 134 25.61 11.05 63.91
N ARG A 135 26.21 10.16 64.71
CA ARG A 135 27.20 10.56 65.74
C ARG A 135 28.48 11.13 65.13
N LEU A 136 28.80 10.79 63.88
CA LEU A 136 29.93 11.34 63.12
C LEU A 136 29.60 12.65 62.41
N ALA A 137 28.32 12.94 62.19
CA ALA A 137 27.84 14.16 61.54
C ALA A 137 27.84 15.38 62.50
N VAL A 138 27.89 15.15 63.82
CA VAL A 138 27.93 16.21 64.84
C VAL A 138 29.37 16.48 65.30
N LYS A 139 29.65 17.74 65.69
CA LYS A 139 30.96 18.19 66.18
C LYS A 139 31.27 17.59 67.56
N ASN A 140 31.72 16.33 67.61
CA ASN A 140 32.16 15.67 68.85
C ASN A 140 33.66 15.40 68.83
N ALA A 141 34.44 16.32 69.40
CA ALA A 141 35.89 16.23 69.46
C ALA A 141 36.38 14.97 70.21
N THR A 142 35.64 14.50 71.20
CA THR A 142 35.98 13.30 71.97
C THR A 142 35.88 12.04 71.10
N LEU A 143 34.81 11.88 70.33
CA LEU A 143 34.62 10.72 69.44
C LEU A 143 35.67 10.69 68.32
N LEU A 144 35.91 11.83 67.67
CA LEU A 144 36.84 11.92 66.53
C LEU A 144 38.31 11.82 66.94
N LEU A 145 38.72 12.48 68.03
CA LEU A 145 40.12 12.51 68.47
C LEU A 145 40.51 11.32 69.34
N SER A 146 39.69 10.96 70.32
CA SER A 146 40.05 9.95 71.33
C SER A 146 39.68 8.52 70.94
N VAL A 147 38.52 8.33 70.28
CA VAL A 147 38.01 7.00 69.90
C VAL A 147 38.47 6.62 68.49
N LEU A 148 38.25 7.51 67.51
CA LEU A 148 38.58 7.25 66.10
C LEU A 148 40.01 7.61 65.70
N LYS A 149 40.75 8.31 66.58
CA LYS A 149 42.16 8.70 66.38
C LYS A 149 42.39 9.44 65.06
N ILE A 150 41.54 10.42 64.76
CA ILE A 150 41.66 11.29 63.59
C ILE A 150 42.21 12.65 64.08
N PRO A 151 43.55 12.81 64.22
CA PRO A 151 44.13 14.04 64.79
C PRO A 151 44.02 15.25 63.84
N ASP A 152 43.86 14.99 62.55
CA ASP A 152 43.80 16.03 61.53
C ASP A 152 42.40 16.64 61.45
N ARG A 153 42.33 17.97 61.67
CA ARG A 153 41.09 18.75 61.62
C ARG A 153 40.44 18.74 60.24
N SER A 154 41.22 18.67 59.17
CA SER A 154 40.69 18.64 57.80
C SER A 154 39.97 17.33 57.50
N HIS A 155 40.55 16.20 57.90
CA HIS A 155 39.95 14.87 57.78
C HIS A 155 38.70 14.73 58.66
N ALA A 156 38.75 15.25 59.89
CA ALA A 156 37.60 15.28 60.78
C ALA A 156 36.42 16.08 60.18
N GLN A 157 36.69 17.27 59.63
CA GLN A 157 35.67 18.10 58.98
C GLN A 157 35.12 17.45 57.70
N LYS A 158 35.98 16.84 56.86
CA LYS A 158 35.54 16.13 55.65
C LYS A 158 34.65 14.93 55.99
N LEU A 159 35.04 14.14 56.99
CA LEU A 159 34.23 13.02 57.47
C LEU A 159 32.88 13.50 57.99
N GLN A 160 32.87 14.58 58.77
CA GLN A 160 31.65 15.15 59.32
C GLN A 160 30.68 15.60 58.22
N LEU A 161 31.14 16.41 57.26
CA LEU A 161 30.31 16.92 56.17
C LEU A 161 29.76 15.78 55.29
N LYS A 162 30.57 14.75 55.04
CA LYS A 162 30.12 13.58 54.28
C LYS A 162 29.15 12.71 55.07
N ALA A 163 29.35 12.54 56.38
CA ALA A 163 28.42 11.83 57.25
C ALA A 163 27.08 12.54 57.31
N LEU A 164 27.09 13.87 57.45
CA LEU A 164 25.91 14.73 57.44
C LEU A 164 25.13 14.61 56.12
N ASP A 165 25.81 14.72 54.97
CA ASP A 165 25.19 14.52 53.64
C ASP A 165 24.59 13.11 53.50
N THR A 166 25.27 12.08 54.02
CA THR A 166 24.80 10.70 53.93
C THR A 166 23.58 10.43 54.84
N VAL A 167 23.52 11.07 56.01
CA VAL A 167 22.39 10.96 56.94
C VAL A 167 21.16 11.70 56.42
N LEU A 168 21.34 12.89 55.82
CA LEU A 168 20.24 13.70 55.29
C LEU A 168 19.69 13.18 53.96
N PHE A 169 20.55 12.69 53.06
CA PHE A 169 20.17 12.38 51.68
C PHE A 169 20.30 10.90 51.29
N GLY A 170 20.80 10.06 52.20
CA GLY A 170 20.96 8.62 51.98
C GLY A 170 22.27 8.24 51.26
N SER A 171 22.33 6.99 50.82
CA SER A 171 23.53 6.37 50.24
C SER A 171 23.95 7.03 48.92
N PRO A 172 25.18 7.55 48.79
CA PRO A 172 25.73 8.00 47.50
C PRO A 172 26.17 6.84 46.59
N MET A 173 26.18 5.59 47.10
CA MET A 173 26.56 4.41 46.33
C MET A 173 25.39 3.99 45.43
N SER A 174 25.26 4.63 44.26
CA SER A 174 24.28 4.25 43.25
C SER A 174 24.51 2.81 42.79
N ARG A 175 23.57 1.91 43.06
CA ARG A 175 23.48 0.62 42.35
C ARG A 175 22.98 0.90 40.93
N HIS A 176 23.89 1.15 39.99
CA HIS A 176 23.55 1.14 38.56
C HIS A 176 23.08 -0.27 38.18
N SER A 177 21.78 -0.41 37.93
CA SER A 177 21.17 -1.68 37.54
C SER A 177 21.30 -1.84 36.03
N HIS A 178 22.31 -2.59 35.57
CA HIS A 178 22.50 -2.96 34.16
C HIS A 178 21.25 -3.54 33.48
N LEU A 179 20.28 -4.02 34.26
CA LEU A 179 18.98 -4.47 33.77
C LEU A 179 18.14 -3.33 33.19
N LYS A 180 18.18 -2.13 33.77
CA LYS A 180 17.45 -0.96 33.26
C LYS A 180 18.04 -0.48 31.93
N ASP A 181 19.36 -0.49 31.82
CA ASP A 181 20.06 -0.11 30.58
C ASP A 181 19.83 -1.14 29.46
N LEU A 182 19.84 -2.43 29.78
CA LEU A 182 19.53 -3.50 28.81
C LEU A 182 18.09 -3.38 28.29
N MET A 183 17.12 -3.13 29.18
CA MET A 183 15.72 -2.94 28.79
C MET A 183 15.56 -1.73 27.85
N LEU A 184 16.27 -0.63 28.12
CA LEU A 184 16.23 0.58 27.29
C LEU A 184 16.83 0.34 25.90
N VAL A 185 17.94 -0.40 25.81
CA VAL A 185 18.53 -0.78 24.51
C VAL A 185 17.59 -1.68 23.70
N VAL A 186 16.98 -2.67 24.35
CA VAL A 186 16.01 -3.55 23.69
C VAL A 186 14.79 -2.76 23.20
N SER A 187 14.28 -1.80 23.98
CA SER A 187 13.14 -0.98 23.54
C SER A 187 13.48 -0.10 22.33
N ILE A 188 14.70 0.43 22.27
CA ILE A 188 15.18 1.21 21.11
C ILE A 188 15.27 0.31 19.87
N ILE A 189 15.81 -0.90 19.99
CA ILE A 189 15.91 -1.84 18.87
C ILE A 189 14.52 -2.21 18.35
N ILE A 190 13.56 -2.47 19.23
CA ILE A 190 12.17 -2.77 18.82
C ILE A 190 11.54 -1.54 18.14
N GLY A 191 11.72 -0.34 18.70
CA GLY A 191 11.20 0.89 18.10
C GLY A 191 11.79 1.17 16.71
N VAL A 192 13.11 1.05 16.55
CA VAL A 192 13.80 1.24 15.27
C VAL A 192 13.44 0.13 14.28
N GLY A 193 13.34 -1.12 14.73
CA GLY A 193 12.91 -2.25 13.92
C GLY A 193 11.48 -2.08 13.41
N GLY A 194 10.56 -1.63 14.28
CA GLY A 194 9.19 -1.30 13.91
C GLY A 194 9.10 -0.15 12.91
N CYS A 195 9.84 0.94 13.14
CA CYS A 195 9.92 2.07 12.21
C CYS A 195 10.52 1.67 10.86
N TRP A 196 11.58 0.86 10.85
CA TRP A 196 12.19 0.33 9.62
C TRP A 196 11.24 -0.59 8.86
N PHE A 197 10.53 -1.49 9.56
CA PHE A 197 9.55 -2.39 8.95
C PHE A 197 8.35 -1.62 8.37
N ALA A 198 7.83 -0.62 9.09
CA ALA A 198 6.79 0.26 8.56
C ALA A 198 7.28 1.04 7.34
N TYR A 199 8.53 1.51 7.35
CA TYR A 199 9.15 2.20 6.22
C TYR A 199 9.30 1.29 5.00
N ILE A 200 9.80 0.06 5.17
CA ILE A 200 9.98 -0.89 4.06
C ILE A 200 8.64 -1.31 3.47
N GLN A 201 7.63 -1.55 4.31
CA GLN A 201 6.29 -1.94 3.86
C GLN A 201 5.58 -0.80 3.13
N ASN A 202 5.71 0.43 3.62
CA ASN A 202 5.20 1.64 2.96
C ASN A 202 5.90 1.87 1.61
N ARG A 203 7.19 1.53 1.48
CA ARG A 203 7.89 1.62 0.20
C ARG A 203 7.40 0.57 -0.79
N ASN A 204 7.32 -0.69 -0.36
CA ASN A 204 6.90 -1.77 -1.25
C ASN A 204 5.45 -1.59 -1.73
N SER A 205 4.52 -1.18 -0.84
CA SER A 205 3.12 -0.94 -1.25
C SER A 205 2.99 0.19 -2.27
N ARG A 206 3.80 1.25 -2.17
CA ARG A 206 3.84 2.33 -3.16
C ARG A 206 4.33 1.86 -4.53
N ASP A 207 5.28 0.94 -4.57
CA ASP A 207 5.80 0.39 -5.82
C ASP A 207 4.75 -0.51 -6.51
N HIS A 208 4.06 -1.38 -5.76
CA HIS A 208 2.96 -2.22 -6.30
C HIS A 208 1.80 -1.39 -6.83
N ILE A 209 1.35 -0.39 -6.07
CA ILE A 209 0.29 0.54 -6.50
C ILE A 209 0.75 1.38 -7.70
N GLY A 210 2.02 1.81 -7.72
CA GLY A 210 2.61 2.56 -8.83
C GLY A 210 2.61 1.76 -10.14
N LYS A 211 2.93 0.46 -10.08
CA LYS A 211 2.82 -0.45 -11.23
C LYS A 211 1.38 -0.60 -11.68
N MET A 212 0.46 -0.87 -10.76
CA MET A 212 -0.97 -1.02 -11.05
C MET A 212 -1.57 0.24 -11.71
N MET A 213 -1.23 1.44 -11.22
CA MET A 213 -1.66 2.71 -11.84
C MET A 213 -1.10 2.86 -13.26
N LYS A 214 0.15 2.45 -13.50
CA LYS A 214 0.76 2.50 -14.83
C LYS A 214 0.07 1.54 -15.80
N ASP A 215 -0.34 0.37 -15.33
CA ASP A 215 -1.10 -0.59 -16.15
C ASP A 215 -2.52 -0.11 -16.43
N LEU A 216 -3.17 0.56 -15.47
CA LEU A 216 -4.46 1.23 -15.70
C LEU A 216 -4.35 2.35 -16.75
N ASP A 217 -3.32 3.20 -16.69
CA ASP A 217 -3.07 4.22 -17.72
C ASP A 217 -2.79 3.59 -19.09
N GLY A 218 -2.09 2.46 -19.12
CA GLY A 218 -1.86 1.67 -20.32
C GLY A 218 -3.16 1.11 -20.89
N LEU A 219 -4.05 0.64 -20.02
CA LEU A 219 -5.36 0.12 -20.36
C LEU A 219 -6.26 1.19 -20.98
N GLN A 220 -6.29 2.39 -20.38
CA GLN A 220 -7.04 3.54 -20.88
C GLN A 220 -6.53 4.00 -22.26
N ARG A 221 -5.21 3.93 -22.49
CA ARG A 221 -4.64 4.16 -23.83
C ARG A 221 -5.06 3.11 -24.85
N ALA A 222 -5.14 1.83 -24.45
CA ALA A 222 -5.57 0.76 -25.34
C ALA A 222 -7.06 0.90 -25.74
N GLU A 223 -7.91 1.26 -24.79
CA GLU A 223 -9.33 1.60 -25.04
C GLU A 223 -9.46 2.77 -26.02
N GLN A 224 -8.73 3.87 -25.79
CA GLN A 224 -8.75 5.03 -26.70
C GLN A 224 -8.30 4.64 -28.12
N SER A 225 -7.27 3.78 -28.24
CA SER A 225 -6.80 3.28 -29.53
C SER A 225 -7.84 2.40 -30.22
N LEU A 226 -8.58 1.57 -29.48
CA LEU A 226 -9.66 0.75 -30.05
C LEU A 226 -10.78 1.64 -30.59
N LEU A 227 -11.17 2.69 -29.86
CA LEU A 227 -12.17 3.65 -30.30
C LEU A 227 -11.72 4.41 -31.56
N ASP A 228 -10.46 4.87 -31.59
CA ASP A 228 -9.88 5.54 -32.76
C ASP A 228 -9.84 4.64 -34.00
N LEU A 229 -9.45 3.35 -33.83
CA LEU A 229 -9.50 2.37 -34.90
C LEU A 229 -10.92 2.22 -35.43
N GLN A 230 -11.91 2.05 -34.56
CA GLN A 230 -13.31 1.93 -34.96
C GLN A 230 -13.81 3.16 -35.72
N GLN A 231 -13.47 4.36 -35.25
CA GLN A 231 -13.85 5.60 -35.91
C GLN A 231 -13.21 5.73 -37.30
N LYS A 232 -11.90 5.47 -37.42
CA LYS A 232 -11.19 5.52 -38.71
C LYS A 232 -11.76 4.54 -39.72
N LEU A 233 -12.28 3.40 -39.26
CA LEU A 233 -12.89 2.42 -40.13
C LEU A 233 -14.27 2.84 -40.61
N GLN A 234 -15.09 3.46 -39.76
CA GLN A 234 -16.35 4.03 -40.21
C GLN A 234 -16.12 5.07 -41.31
N ILE A 235 -15.12 5.95 -41.12
CA ILE A 235 -14.75 6.97 -42.11
C ILE A 235 -14.22 6.32 -43.41
N ALA A 236 -13.28 5.37 -43.32
CA ALA A 236 -12.74 4.70 -44.51
C ALA A 236 -13.83 3.93 -45.28
N GLN A 237 -14.83 3.39 -44.59
CA GLN A 237 -15.93 2.66 -45.20
C GLN A 237 -16.96 3.58 -45.87
N GLU A 238 -17.18 4.77 -45.31
CA GLU A 238 -17.95 5.85 -45.96
C GLU A 238 -17.23 6.40 -47.19
N GLU A 239 -15.90 6.57 -47.15
CA GLU A 239 -15.13 7.04 -48.32
C GLU A 239 -15.10 6.01 -49.47
N HIS A 240 -15.10 4.71 -49.17
CA HIS A 240 -15.24 3.68 -50.19
C HIS A 240 -16.62 3.70 -50.88
N HIS A 241 -17.67 4.20 -50.22
CA HIS A 241 -19.01 4.34 -50.79
C HIS A 241 -19.04 5.38 -51.92
N THR A 242 -18.41 6.54 -51.71
CA THR A 242 -18.41 7.63 -52.70
C THR A 242 -17.63 7.24 -53.95
N VAL A 243 -16.49 6.56 -53.80
CA VAL A 243 -15.68 6.09 -54.93
C VAL A 243 -16.38 4.98 -55.72
N ALA A 244 -17.15 4.11 -55.07
CA ALA A 244 -17.93 3.08 -55.75
C ALA A 244 -19.08 3.67 -56.58
N GLU A 245 -19.76 4.70 -56.06
CA GLU A 245 -20.80 5.43 -56.80
C GLU A 245 -20.22 6.17 -58.02
N GLU A 246 -19.07 6.82 -57.87
CA GLU A 246 -18.36 7.48 -58.98
C GLU A 246 -17.93 6.48 -60.06
N LYS A 247 -17.44 5.30 -59.67
CA LYS A 247 -17.06 4.24 -60.63
C LYS A 247 -18.26 3.73 -61.44
N VAL A 248 -19.41 3.50 -60.79
CA VAL A 248 -20.64 3.04 -61.47
C VAL A 248 -21.19 4.12 -62.41
N ASN A 249 -21.06 5.39 -62.03
CA ASN A 249 -21.45 6.50 -62.90
C ASN A 249 -20.57 6.56 -64.16
N LEU A 250 -19.25 6.42 -63.98
CA LEU A 250 -18.28 6.45 -65.09
C LEU A 250 -18.42 5.25 -66.04
N GLU A 251 -18.69 4.04 -65.51
CA GLU A 251 -18.93 2.85 -66.35
C GLU A 251 -20.22 2.98 -67.20
N ARG A 252 -21.25 3.68 -66.69
CA ARG A 252 -22.48 3.95 -67.45
C ARG A 252 -22.24 4.92 -68.60
N GLU A 253 -21.39 5.93 -68.38
CA GLU A 253 -20.99 6.91 -69.39
C GLU A 253 -20.16 6.25 -70.51
N MET A 254 -19.18 5.41 -70.16
CA MET A 254 -18.42 4.66 -71.17
C MET A 254 -19.29 3.71 -72.01
N ARG A 255 -20.34 3.09 -71.43
CA ARG A 255 -21.26 2.23 -72.20
C ARG A 255 -22.13 3.02 -73.17
N SER A 256 -22.59 4.21 -72.81
CA SER A 256 -23.39 5.05 -73.70
C SER A 256 -22.57 5.55 -74.90
N GLU A 257 -21.29 5.88 -74.69
CA GLU A 257 -20.38 6.26 -75.77
C GLU A 257 -20.11 5.10 -76.74
N ILE A 258 -19.94 3.87 -76.24
CA ILE A 258 -19.76 2.68 -77.08
C ILE A 258 -21.02 2.40 -77.91
N ASP A 259 -22.22 2.54 -77.34
CA ASP A 259 -23.46 2.30 -78.06
C ASP A 259 -23.75 3.40 -79.11
N ALA A 260 -23.38 4.64 -78.82
CA ALA A 260 -23.42 5.72 -79.81
C ALA A 260 -22.47 5.45 -80.98
N ALA A 261 -21.22 5.04 -80.70
CA ALA A 261 -20.24 4.68 -81.73
C ALA A 261 -20.68 3.45 -82.56
N LYS A 262 -21.35 2.46 -81.94
CA LYS A 262 -21.93 1.31 -82.64
C LYS A 262 -23.09 1.70 -83.54
N GLN A 263 -23.98 2.59 -83.09
CA GLN A 263 -25.07 3.10 -83.93
C GLN A 263 -24.53 3.88 -85.13
N GLU A 264 -23.45 4.64 -84.95
CA GLU A 264 -22.80 5.38 -86.03
C GLU A 264 -22.08 4.46 -87.03
N ALA A 265 -21.42 3.39 -86.54
CA ALA A 265 -20.86 2.34 -87.39
C ALA A 265 -21.93 1.53 -88.15
N GLN A 266 -23.09 1.28 -87.54
CA GLN A 266 -24.23 0.61 -88.18
C GLN A 266 -24.82 1.49 -89.29
N ARG A 267 -24.96 2.80 -89.04
CA ARG A 267 -25.41 3.79 -90.02
C ARG A 267 -24.47 3.90 -91.22
N LEU A 268 -23.15 3.86 -90.98
CA LEU A 268 -22.14 3.84 -92.05
C LEU A 268 -22.16 2.54 -92.88
N ARG A 269 -22.60 1.41 -92.31
CA ARG A 269 -22.79 0.15 -93.04
C ARG A 269 -24.01 0.19 -93.96
N GLU A 270 -25.14 0.73 -93.50
CA GLU A 270 -26.36 0.90 -94.32
C GLU A 270 -26.13 1.82 -95.52
N LEU A 271 -25.28 2.84 -95.38
CA LEU A 271 -24.86 3.73 -96.47
C LEU A 271 -23.97 3.04 -97.54
N ARG A 272 -23.40 1.86 -97.23
CA ARG A 272 -22.46 1.14 -98.09
C ARG A 272 -23.09 -0.05 -98.84
N GLU A 273 -24.38 -0.31 -98.65
CA GLU A 273 -25.11 -1.41 -99.29
C GLU A 273 -25.50 -1.16 -100.76
N GLY A 274 -25.07 -0.04 -101.34
CA GLY A 274 -25.28 0.28 -102.76
C GLY A 274 -24.08 -0.05 -103.65
N THR A 275 -24.26 -1.03 -104.55
CA THR A 275 -23.44 -1.37 -105.75
C THR A 275 -22.09 -2.07 -105.54
N GLU A 276 -22.08 -3.40 -105.57
CA GLU A 276 -20.92 -4.16 -106.07
C GLU A 276 -21.32 -5.43 -106.86
N ASN A 277 -20.58 -5.68 -107.95
CA ASN A 277 -20.72 -6.81 -108.87
C ASN A 277 -20.38 -8.17 -108.21
N GLU A 278 -21.11 -9.21 -108.61
CA GLU A 278 -21.20 -10.52 -107.92
C GLU A 278 -19.88 -11.32 -107.80
N LEU A 279 -18.84 -11.02 -108.58
CA LEU A 279 -17.54 -11.71 -108.47
C LEU A 279 -16.57 -11.07 -107.44
N SER A 280 -16.69 -9.75 -107.21
CA SER A 280 -15.98 -9.04 -106.14
C SER A 280 -16.60 -9.35 -104.78
N ARG A 281 -17.93 -9.57 -104.77
CA ARG A 281 -18.71 -9.90 -103.58
C ARG A 281 -18.26 -11.20 -102.90
N GLN A 282 -17.86 -12.22 -103.67
CA GLN A 282 -17.37 -13.48 -103.08
C GLN A 282 -15.96 -13.35 -102.48
N LYS A 283 -15.02 -12.67 -103.16
CA LYS A 283 -13.67 -12.43 -102.61
C LYS A 283 -13.67 -11.45 -101.44
N TYR A 284 -14.51 -10.43 -101.50
CA TYR A 284 -14.70 -9.47 -100.41
C TYR A 284 -15.42 -10.13 -99.25
N ALA A 285 -16.46 -10.94 -99.49
CA ALA A 285 -17.08 -11.73 -98.43
C ALA A 285 -16.10 -12.75 -97.83
N GLU A 286 -15.21 -13.36 -98.60
CA GLU A 286 -14.20 -14.29 -98.07
C GLU A 286 -13.12 -13.56 -97.25
N GLN A 287 -12.68 -12.37 -97.69
CA GLN A 287 -11.79 -11.51 -96.91
C GLN A 287 -12.46 -10.95 -95.65
N GLU A 288 -13.71 -10.51 -95.73
CA GLU A 288 -14.52 -10.07 -94.60
C GLU A 288 -14.77 -11.25 -93.65
N LEU A 289 -14.98 -12.46 -94.15
CA LEU A 289 -15.21 -13.64 -93.32
C LEU A 289 -13.91 -14.11 -92.63
N GLU A 290 -12.75 -13.94 -93.27
CA GLU A 290 -11.45 -14.14 -92.63
C GLU A 290 -11.13 -13.01 -91.63
N GLN A 291 -11.48 -11.76 -91.92
CA GLN A 291 -11.40 -10.66 -90.98
C GLN A 291 -12.31 -10.86 -89.78
N VAL A 292 -13.54 -11.34 -90.01
CA VAL A 292 -14.50 -11.69 -88.97
C VAL A 292 -14.01 -12.88 -88.19
N ARG A 293 -13.41 -13.91 -88.80
CA ARG A 293 -12.79 -15.03 -88.07
C ARG A 293 -11.61 -14.58 -87.22
N MET A 294 -10.76 -13.72 -87.74
CA MET A 294 -9.63 -13.16 -87.00
C MET A 294 -10.10 -12.22 -85.88
N ALA A 295 -11.13 -11.42 -86.12
CA ALA A 295 -11.78 -10.57 -85.12
C ALA A 295 -12.51 -11.41 -84.07
N LEU A 296 -13.16 -12.51 -84.46
CA LEU A 296 -13.84 -13.44 -83.55
C LEU A 296 -12.83 -14.20 -82.71
N LYS A 297 -11.72 -14.68 -83.29
CA LYS A 297 -10.63 -15.36 -82.58
C LYS A 297 -9.82 -14.41 -81.69
N LYS A 298 -9.80 -13.11 -82.01
CA LYS A 298 -9.24 -12.06 -81.16
C LYS A 298 -10.22 -11.73 -80.03
N ALA A 299 -11.51 -11.59 -80.33
CA ALA A 299 -12.56 -11.38 -79.36
C ALA A 299 -12.69 -12.58 -78.41
N GLU A 300 -12.57 -13.81 -78.88
CA GLU A 300 -12.58 -15.05 -78.09
C GLU A 300 -11.37 -15.11 -77.16
N ARG A 301 -10.15 -14.83 -77.64
CA ARG A 301 -8.97 -14.71 -76.76
C ARG A 301 -9.08 -13.55 -75.77
N GLU A 302 -9.62 -12.41 -76.17
CA GLU A 302 -9.88 -11.29 -75.25
C GLU A 302 -11.00 -11.63 -74.27
N LEU A 303 -11.97 -12.45 -74.64
CA LEU A 303 -13.08 -12.90 -73.81
C LEU A 303 -12.65 -14.05 -72.89
N GLU A 304 -11.70 -14.90 -73.27
CA GLU A 304 -11.01 -15.86 -72.39
C GLU A 304 -10.07 -15.13 -71.40
N LEU A 305 -9.41 -14.05 -71.84
CA LEU A 305 -8.65 -13.16 -70.95
C LEU A 305 -9.58 -12.35 -70.01
N ARG A 306 -10.80 -12.04 -70.45
CA ARG A 306 -11.85 -11.33 -69.68
C ARG A 306 -12.81 -12.25 -68.94
N SER A 307 -12.80 -13.56 -69.20
CA SER A 307 -13.54 -14.58 -68.45
C SER A 307 -12.80 -14.84 -67.15
N GLY A 308 -12.57 -13.76 -66.40
CA GLY A 308 -12.36 -13.85 -64.98
C GLY A 308 -13.58 -14.55 -64.41
N TRP A 309 -13.32 -15.56 -63.58
CA TRP A 309 -14.32 -16.17 -62.73
C TRP A 309 -15.22 -15.07 -62.15
N SER A 310 -16.53 -15.13 -62.44
CA SER A 310 -17.52 -14.27 -61.83
C SER A 310 -18.23 -15.05 -60.73
N PRO A 311 -18.13 -14.63 -59.47
CA PRO A 311 -18.70 -15.38 -58.38
C PRO A 311 -20.24 -15.40 -58.46
N PRO A 312 -20.90 -16.53 -58.13
CA PRO A 312 -22.36 -16.63 -58.14
C PRO A 312 -23.02 -15.66 -57.15
N GLU A 313 -24.20 -15.11 -57.51
CA GLU A 313 -24.97 -14.21 -56.64
C GLU A 313 -25.37 -14.86 -55.30
N ALA A 314 -25.57 -16.18 -55.29
CA ALA A 314 -25.81 -16.94 -54.07
C ALA A 314 -24.63 -16.86 -53.10
N LEU A 315 -23.39 -16.89 -53.61
CA LEU A 315 -22.17 -16.76 -52.79
C LEU A 315 -22.10 -15.39 -52.12
N GLN A 316 -22.49 -14.31 -52.83
CA GLN A 316 -22.56 -12.98 -52.25
C GLN A 316 -23.48 -12.94 -51.02
N LYS A 317 -24.71 -13.47 -51.14
CA LYS A 317 -25.68 -13.50 -50.04
C LYS A 317 -25.17 -14.29 -48.82
N TRP A 318 -24.53 -15.43 -49.06
CA TRP A 318 -23.93 -16.25 -48.00
C TRP A 318 -22.73 -15.57 -47.33
N LEU A 319 -21.86 -14.89 -48.09
CA LEU A 319 -20.74 -14.14 -47.52
C LEU A 319 -21.22 -12.92 -46.72
N GLN A 320 -22.24 -12.22 -47.20
CA GLN A 320 -22.89 -11.13 -46.46
C GLN A 320 -23.47 -11.62 -45.13
N LEU A 321 -24.19 -12.76 -45.15
CA LEU A 321 -24.71 -13.36 -43.92
C LEU A 321 -23.58 -13.77 -42.96
N THR A 322 -22.50 -14.35 -43.50
CA THR A 322 -21.32 -14.77 -42.71
C THR A 322 -20.65 -13.57 -42.04
N HIS A 323 -20.46 -12.48 -42.79
CA HIS A 323 -19.95 -11.21 -42.26
C HIS A 323 -20.82 -10.72 -41.11
N GLU A 324 -22.14 -10.74 -41.28
CA GLU A 324 -23.07 -10.22 -40.28
C GLU A 324 -23.12 -11.07 -39.01
N VAL A 325 -23.05 -12.40 -39.13
CA VAL A 325 -22.91 -13.31 -37.98
C VAL A 325 -21.59 -13.05 -37.25
N GLU A 326 -20.49 -12.86 -37.98
CA GLU A 326 -19.20 -12.52 -37.40
C GLU A 326 -19.21 -11.14 -36.72
N VAL A 327 -19.92 -10.14 -37.26
CA VAL A 327 -20.16 -8.84 -36.62
C VAL A 327 -20.83 -9.04 -35.25
N GLN A 328 -21.88 -9.86 -35.17
CA GLN A 328 -22.58 -10.13 -33.91
C GLN A 328 -21.65 -10.75 -32.86
N TYR A 329 -20.90 -11.80 -33.22
CA TYR A 329 -19.95 -12.43 -32.30
C TYR A 329 -18.87 -11.47 -31.83
N TYR A 330 -18.32 -10.67 -32.75
CA TYR A 330 -17.35 -9.63 -32.41
C TYR A 330 -17.95 -8.63 -31.42
N ASN A 331 -19.18 -8.17 -31.64
CA ASN A 331 -19.86 -7.21 -30.77
C ASN A 331 -20.10 -7.77 -29.37
N ILE A 332 -20.49 -9.04 -29.24
CA ILE A 332 -20.64 -9.70 -27.94
C ILE A 332 -19.29 -9.77 -27.21
N LYS A 333 -18.23 -10.19 -27.91
CA LYS A 333 -16.88 -10.26 -27.32
C LYS A 333 -16.36 -8.87 -26.91
N LYS A 334 -16.63 -7.85 -27.73
CA LYS A 334 -16.32 -6.44 -27.44
C LYS A 334 -17.03 -5.97 -26.16
N GLN A 335 -18.34 -6.15 -26.07
CA GLN A 335 -19.13 -5.75 -24.90
C GLN A 335 -18.66 -6.46 -23.61
N GLN A 336 -18.21 -7.71 -23.70
CA GLN A 336 -17.64 -8.42 -22.56
C GLN A 336 -16.29 -7.80 -22.13
N ALA A 337 -15.41 -7.46 -23.08
CA ALA A 337 -14.16 -6.78 -22.78
C ALA A 337 -14.38 -5.38 -22.18
N GLU A 338 -15.36 -4.63 -22.69
CA GLU A 338 -15.75 -3.32 -22.14
C GLU A 338 -16.30 -3.42 -20.71
N ARG A 339 -17.09 -4.46 -20.41
CA ARG A 339 -17.54 -4.73 -19.04
C ARG A 339 -16.37 -5.03 -18.09
N GLN A 340 -15.43 -5.88 -18.51
CA GLN A 340 -14.23 -6.16 -17.71
C GLN A 340 -13.40 -4.91 -17.45
N LEU A 341 -13.28 -4.04 -18.46
CA LEU A 341 -12.59 -2.75 -18.35
C LEU A 341 -13.23 -1.84 -17.30
N ILE A 342 -14.56 -1.72 -17.28
CA ILE A 342 -15.29 -0.91 -16.30
C ILE A 342 -15.02 -1.42 -14.89
N VAL A 343 -15.17 -2.73 -14.66
CA VAL A 343 -14.90 -3.35 -13.35
C VAL A 343 -13.46 -3.11 -12.88
N ALA A 344 -12.48 -3.24 -13.79
CA ALA A 344 -11.08 -2.98 -13.47
C ALA A 344 -10.81 -1.51 -13.10
N LYS A 345 -11.42 -0.56 -13.83
CA LYS A 345 -11.33 0.89 -13.55
C LYS A 345 -11.93 1.24 -12.19
N GLU A 346 -13.11 0.71 -11.89
CA GLU A 346 -13.78 0.93 -10.60
C GLU A 346 -12.97 0.38 -9.43
N GLY A 347 -12.42 -0.83 -9.57
CA GLY A 347 -11.50 -1.43 -8.59
C GLY A 347 -10.29 -0.55 -8.33
N ALA A 348 -9.64 -0.06 -9.39
CA ALA A 348 -8.47 0.79 -9.27
C ALA A 348 -8.78 2.15 -8.61
N GLU A 349 -9.91 2.79 -8.95
CA GLU A 349 -10.35 4.03 -8.32
C GLU A 349 -10.69 3.84 -6.83
N LYS A 350 -11.24 2.68 -6.43
CA LYS A 350 -11.44 2.33 -5.00
C LYS A 350 -10.10 2.28 -4.26
N ILE A 351 -9.07 1.65 -4.83
CA ILE A 351 -7.72 1.60 -4.22
C ILE A 351 -7.09 3.01 -4.14
N LYS A 352 -7.23 3.81 -5.20
CA LYS A 352 -6.76 5.20 -5.24
C LYS A 352 -7.41 6.08 -4.17
N LYS A 353 -8.72 5.93 -3.93
CA LYS A 353 -9.44 6.64 -2.85
C LYS A 353 -8.97 6.21 -1.47
N LYS A 354 -8.83 4.90 -1.21
CA LYS A 354 -8.35 4.37 0.07
C LYS A 354 -6.96 4.89 0.44
N ARG A 355 -6.09 5.13 -0.54
CA ARG A 355 -4.75 5.73 -0.34
C ARG A 355 -4.78 7.18 0.16
N GLY A 356 -5.82 7.95 -0.16
CA GLY A 356 -5.93 9.36 0.27
C GLY A 356 -6.28 9.53 1.75
N THR A 357 -6.69 8.46 2.43
CA THR A 357 -7.09 8.49 3.84
C THR A 357 -5.90 8.19 4.75
N ILE A 358 -5.78 8.90 5.86
CA ILE A 358 -4.60 8.92 6.77
C ILE A 358 -4.23 7.53 7.34
N PHE A 359 -5.15 6.56 7.34
CA PHE A 359 -4.91 5.16 7.75
C PHE A 359 -4.89 4.14 6.59
N GLY A 360 -4.99 4.60 5.34
CA GLY A 360 -5.20 3.75 4.17
C GLY A 360 -4.01 2.86 3.79
N THR A 361 -2.79 3.30 4.10
CA THR A 361 -1.56 2.62 3.67
C THR A 361 -1.35 1.27 4.37
N PHE A 362 -1.89 1.09 5.58
CA PHE A 362 -1.77 -0.16 6.34
C PHE A 362 -2.79 -1.21 5.87
N HIS A 363 -4.02 -0.82 5.53
CA HIS A 363 -5.04 -1.75 5.05
C HIS A 363 -4.84 -2.16 3.59
N VAL A 364 -4.31 -1.28 2.74
CA VAL A 364 -4.14 -1.58 1.30
C VAL A 364 -3.00 -2.57 1.05
N ALA A 365 -1.97 -2.61 1.89
CA ALA A 365 -0.81 -3.48 1.70
C ALA A 365 -1.02 -4.95 2.13
N HIS A 366 -2.07 -5.22 2.93
CA HIS A 366 -2.42 -6.56 3.41
C HIS A 366 -3.77 -7.07 2.89
N SER A 367 -4.51 -6.24 2.15
CA SER A 367 -5.78 -6.67 1.57
C SER A 367 -5.53 -7.50 0.32
N SER A 368 -6.07 -8.71 0.27
CA SER A 368 -6.22 -9.53 -0.95
C SER A 368 -6.89 -8.77 -2.11
N SER A 369 -7.56 -7.65 -1.81
CA SER A 369 -8.19 -6.77 -2.81
C SER A 369 -7.21 -6.05 -3.75
N LEU A 370 -5.93 -5.87 -3.39
CA LEU A 370 -4.98 -5.21 -4.31
C LEU A 370 -4.57 -6.15 -5.44
N ASP A 371 -4.19 -7.38 -5.10
CA ASP A 371 -3.79 -8.39 -6.08
C ASP A 371 -4.97 -8.80 -6.98
N ASP A 372 -6.19 -8.88 -6.42
CA ASP A 372 -7.42 -9.12 -7.20
C ASP A 372 -7.68 -8.00 -8.22
N VAL A 373 -7.53 -6.74 -7.82
CA VAL A 373 -7.67 -5.60 -8.74
C VAL A 373 -6.59 -5.60 -9.82
N ASP A 374 -5.34 -5.94 -9.48
CA ASP A 374 -4.25 -6.06 -10.46
C ASP A 374 -4.53 -7.15 -11.50
N HIS A 375 -4.99 -8.33 -11.04
CA HIS A 375 -5.42 -9.40 -11.94
C HIS A 375 -6.56 -8.99 -12.87
N LYS A 376 -7.55 -8.26 -12.35
CA LYS A 376 -8.67 -7.73 -13.16
C LYS A 376 -8.19 -6.73 -14.22
N ILE A 377 -7.23 -5.86 -13.89
CA ILE A 377 -6.62 -4.92 -14.85
C ILE A 377 -5.88 -5.68 -15.96
N LEU A 378 -5.07 -6.67 -15.60
CA LEU A 378 -4.32 -7.48 -16.57
C LEU A 378 -5.26 -8.26 -17.49
N SER A 379 -6.32 -8.87 -16.93
CA SER A 379 -7.35 -9.57 -17.72
C SER A 379 -8.05 -8.62 -18.69
N ALA A 380 -8.48 -7.44 -18.23
CA ALA A 380 -9.13 -6.45 -19.09
C ALA A 380 -8.20 -5.97 -20.21
N LYS A 381 -6.90 -5.80 -19.93
CA LYS A 381 -5.86 -5.43 -20.92
C LYS A 381 -5.72 -6.49 -22.00
N GLN A 382 -5.66 -7.75 -21.60
CA GLN A 382 -5.62 -8.86 -22.54
C GLN A 382 -6.90 -8.91 -23.39
N ALA A 383 -8.08 -8.84 -22.77
CA ALA A 383 -9.36 -8.90 -23.48
C ALA A 383 -9.51 -7.78 -24.52
N LEU A 384 -9.16 -6.53 -24.17
CA LEU A 384 -9.13 -5.42 -25.13
C LEU A 384 -8.12 -5.62 -26.24
N GLY A 385 -6.93 -6.16 -25.93
CA GLY A 385 -5.92 -6.51 -26.91
C GLY A 385 -6.43 -7.52 -27.93
N GLU A 386 -7.10 -8.58 -27.45
CA GLU A 386 -7.73 -9.59 -28.30
C GLU A 386 -8.83 -9.02 -29.19
N VAL A 387 -9.72 -8.18 -28.64
CA VAL A 387 -10.79 -7.53 -29.42
C VAL A 387 -10.18 -6.60 -30.49
N THR A 388 -9.13 -5.85 -30.14
CA THR A 388 -8.44 -4.99 -31.11
C THR A 388 -7.78 -5.79 -32.23
N ALA A 389 -7.11 -6.90 -31.90
CA ALA A 389 -6.50 -7.78 -32.88
C ALA A 389 -7.56 -8.44 -33.79
N ALA A 390 -8.64 -8.94 -33.20
CA ALA A 390 -9.76 -9.54 -33.93
C ALA A 390 -10.43 -8.52 -34.87
N LEU A 391 -10.58 -7.26 -34.43
CA LEU A 391 -11.09 -6.19 -35.29
C LEU A 391 -10.21 -5.99 -36.52
N ARG A 392 -8.89 -5.79 -36.33
CA ARG A 392 -7.94 -5.57 -37.42
C ARG A 392 -7.93 -6.74 -38.41
N GLU A 393 -7.89 -7.98 -37.90
CA GLU A 393 -7.92 -9.19 -38.72
C GLU A 393 -9.20 -9.25 -39.55
N LYS A 394 -10.36 -9.10 -38.88
CA LYS A 394 -11.67 -9.17 -39.53
C LYS A 394 -11.75 -8.19 -40.69
N LEU A 395 -11.35 -6.94 -40.48
CA LEU A 395 -11.43 -5.89 -41.50
C LEU A 395 -10.51 -6.20 -42.68
N HIS A 396 -9.26 -6.55 -42.38
CA HIS A 396 -8.30 -6.91 -43.42
C HIS A 396 -8.81 -8.08 -44.26
N ARG A 397 -9.30 -9.14 -43.62
CA ARG A 397 -9.84 -10.30 -44.33
C ARG A 397 -11.06 -9.96 -45.18
N TRP A 398 -12.04 -9.24 -44.64
CA TRP A 398 -13.23 -8.87 -45.42
C TRP A 398 -12.90 -7.94 -46.59
N GLN A 399 -11.98 -6.99 -46.40
CA GLN A 399 -11.48 -6.16 -47.49
C GLN A 399 -10.82 -7.00 -48.60
N GLN A 400 -9.99 -7.99 -48.23
CA GLN A 400 -9.39 -8.88 -49.23
C GLN A 400 -10.44 -9.75 -49.95
N ILE A 401 -11.44 -10.25 -49.23
CA ILE A 401 -12.52 -11.04 -49.85
C ILE A 401 -13.32 -10.18 -50.85
N GLU A 402 -13.64 -8.93 -50.52
CA GLU A 402 -14.32 -8.01 -51.44
C GLU A 402 -13.48 -7.72 -52.69
N ILE A 403 -12.16 -7.51 -52.53
CA ILE A 403 -11.24 -7.30 -53.68
C ILE A 403 -11.22 -8.53 -54.59
N LEU A 404 -11.19 -9.74 -54.02
CA LEU A 404 -11.13 -10.99 -54.79
C LEU A 404 -12.47 -11.35 -55.45
N THR A 405 -13.59 -10.97 -54.84
CA THR A 405 -14.94 -11.32 -55.33
C THR A 405 -15.56 -10.24 -56.21
N GLY A 406 -15.14 -8.98 -56.07
CA GLY A 406 -15.63 -7.87 -56.88
C GLY A 406 -17.05 -7.39 -56.54
N PHE A 407 -17.66 -7.86 -55.45
CA PHE A 407 -18.95 -7.39 -54.94
C PHE A 407 -18.87 -6.92 -53.49
N ASN A 408 -19.84 -6.10 -53.07
CA ASN A 408 -19.89 -5.57 -51.72
C ASN A 408 -20.47 -6.59 -50.73
N ILE A 409 -19.77 -6.82 -49.63
CA ILE A 409 -20.09 -7.76 -48.56
C ILE A 409 -20.33 -7.02 -47.24
N VAL A 410 -19.46 -6.07 -46.91
CA VAL A 410 -19.46 -5.38 -45.62
C VAL A 410 -20.66 -4.43 -45.53
N ASN A 411 -20.99 -3.73 -46.62
CA ASN A 411 -22.21 -2.95 -46.75
C ASN A 411 -23.32 -3.83 -47.35
N ASN A 412 -24.22 -4.27 -46.49
CA ASN A 412 -25.26 -5.24 -46.84
C ASN A 412 -26.60 -4.82 -46.18
N PRO A 413 -27.74 -5.36 -46.64
CA PRO A 413 -29.06 -4.97 -46.15
C PRO A 413 -29.38 -5.46 -44.72
N GLY A 414 -28.42 -6.08 -44.03
CA GLY A 414 -28.54 -6.55 -42.66
C GLY A 414 -29.05 -7.99 -42.54
N MET A 415 -28.84 -8.57 -41.35
CA MET A 415 -29.03 -10.01 -41.10
C MET A 415 -30.43 -10.52 -41.43
N SER A 416 -31.47 -9.77 -41.02
CA SER A 416 -32.87 -10.17 -41.21
C SER A 416 -33.28 -10.22 -42.68
N SER A 417 -32.79 -9.28 -43.49
CA SER A 417 -33.05 -9.23 -44.93
C SER A 417 -32.36 -10.39 -45.65
N LEU A 418 -31.10 -10.66 -45.27
CA LEU A 418 -30.30 -11.76 -45.82
C LEU A 418 -30.87 -13.15 -45.46
N ALA A 419 -31.31 -13.32 -44.21
CA ALA A 419 -31.98 -14.54 -43.77
C ALA A 419 -33.23 -14.83 -44.59
N SER A 420 -34.03 -13.78 -44.86
CA SER A 420 -35.24 -13.88 -45.69
C SER A 420 -34.88 -14.24 -47.14
N ALA A 421 -33.86 -13.58 -47.72
CA ALA A 421 -33.41 -13.83 -49.10
C ALA A 421 -32.83 -15.25 -49.30
N LEU A 422 -32.29 -15.86 -48.24
CA LEU A 422 -31.76 -17.22 -48.24
C LEU A 422 -32.77 -18.27 -47.75
N ASN A 423 -34.00 -17.87 -47.41
CA ASN A 423 -35.05 -18.73 -46.83
C ASN A 423 -34.59 -19.47 -45.55
N LEU A 424 -33.85 -18.77 -44.68
CA LEU A 424 -33.36 -19.30 -43.40
C LEU A 424 -34.30 -18.95 -42.24
N ASP A 425 -34.41 -19.85 -41.26
CA ASP A 425 -35.16 -19.60 -40.03
C ASP A 425 -34.42 -18.56 -39.14
N PRO A 426 -35.05 -17.42 -38.79
CA PRO A 426 -34.45 -16.39 -37.92
C PRO A 426 -33.96 -16.93 -36.56
N ALA A 427 -34.57 -18.00 -36.05
CA ALA A 427 -34.17 -18.62 -34.79
C ALA A 427 -32.74 -19.17 -34.83
N PHE A 428 -32.28 -19.65 -36.00
CA PHE A 428 -30.95 -20.22 -36.19
C PHE A 428 -29.83 -19.18 -36.12
N LEU A 429 -30.16 -17.92 -36.40
CA LEU A 429 -29.22 -16.79 -36.43
C LEU A 429 -29.21 -16.00 -35.12
N GLY A 430 -29.91 -16.47 -34.10
CA GLY A 430 -30.00 -15.78 -32.80
C GLY A 430 -30.80 -14.47 -32.85
N ILE A 431 -31.51 -14.19 -33.95
CA ILE A 431 -32.39 -13.02 -34.09
C ILE A 431 -33.69 -13.32 -33.35
N ARG A 432 -33.72 -13.11 -32.03
CA ARG A 432 -34.99 -13.19 -31.29
C ARG A 432 -35.85 -11.96 -31.61
N PRO A 433 -37.13 -12.12 -31.99
CA PRO A 433 -38.08 -11.01 -31.93
C PRO A 433 -38.13 -10.50 -30.49
N ALA A 434 -38.04 -9.19 -30.29
CA ALA A 434 -38.29 -8.57 -29.00
C ALA A 434 -39.72 -8.95 -28.57
N VAL A 435 -39.84 -9.83 -27.57
CA VAL A 435 -41.12 -10.06 -26.91
C VAL A 435 -41.42 -8.79 -26.12
N PRO A 436 -42.54 -8.09 -26.34
CA PRO A 436 -42.90 -6.95 -25.51
C PRO A 436 -43.35 -7.49 -24.15
N GLN A 437 -42.44 -7.51 -23.17
CA GLN A 437 -42.79 -7.75 -21.78
C GLN A 437 -42.71 -6.44 -21.00
N HIS A 438 -43.89 -5.84 -20.96
CA HIS A 438 -44.36 -4.87 -19.99
C HIS A 438 -43.95 -5.28 -18.56
N LEU A 439 -43.32 -4.36 -17.82
CA LEU A 439 -43.25 -4.26 -16.36
C LEU A 439 -42.76 -5.49 -15.56
N LEU A 440 -41.52 -5.42 -15.03
CA LEU A 440 -41.30 -5.43 -13.58
C LEU A 440 -39.90 -4.87 -13.22
N LEU A 441 -39.94 -3.86 -12.36
CA LEU A 441 -38.84 -3.18 -11.68
C LEU A 441 -38.49 -3.97 -10.41
N SER A 442 -37.21 -4.30 -10.22
CA SER A 442 -36.51 -4.53 -8.93
C SER A 442 -35.05 -4.74 -9.33
N ASP A 443 -34.14 -3.77 -9.25
CA ASP A 443 -33.53 -3.15 -8.06
C ASP A 443 -33.14 -4.16 -6.96
N ASP A 444 -31.85 -4.08 -6.61
CA ASP A 444 -31.10 -4.73 -5.53
C ASP A 444 -30.89 -6.24 -5.56
N LEU A 445 -29.69 -6.68 -6.00
CA LEU A 445 -28.92 -7.76 -5.35
C LEU A 445 -27.42 -7.59 -5.64
N ASP A 446 -26.72 -6.88 -4.75
CA ASP A 446 -25.28 -7.06 -4.48
C ASP A 446 -25.13 -7.95 -3.22
N ASP A 447 -24.03 -8.72 -3.20
CA ASP A 447 -23.44 -9.51 -2.09
C ASP A 447 -24.13 -10.81 -1.62
N MET A 448 -23.61 -11.97 -2.05
CA MET A 448 -22.88 -12.90 -1.16
C MET A 448 -22.36 -14.19 -1.86
N ASP A 449 -21.11 -14.49 -1.52
CA ASP A 449 -20.43 -15.81 -1.39
C ASP A 449 -19.70 -16.48 -2.58
N GLU A 450 -18.37 -16.46 -2.44
CA GLU A 450 -17.39 -17.44 -2.94
C GLU A 450 -17.18 -18.57 -1.89
N ASP A 451 -16.77 -19.73 -2.39
CA ASP A 451 -16.28 -20.95 -1.70
C ASP A 451 -17.29 -21.96 -1.13
N ILE A 452 -17.58 -23.01 -1.91
CA ILE A 452 -17.32 -24.42 -1.53
C ILE A 452 -17.26 -25.30 -2.81
N LEU A 453 -16.14 -25.98 -2.98
CA LEU A 453 -15.81 -26.87 -4.10
C LEU A 453 -16.21 -28.34 -3.87
N SER A 454 -16.55 -29.00 -4.99
CA SER A 454 -16.37 -30.45 -5.34
C SER A 454 -17.57 -31.41 -5.23
N PRO A 455 -17.56 -32.57 -5.93
CA PRO A 455 -17.65 -32.71 -7.39
C PRO A 455 -18.75 -33.75 -7.78
N GLY A 456 -19.54 -33.51 -8.82
CA GLY A 456 -20.59 -34.47 -9.18
C GLY A 456 -21.35 -34.15 -10.45
N THR A 457 -20.80 -34.59 -11.58
CA THR A 457 -21.45 -35.06 -12.81
C THR A 457 -22.82 -34.46 -13.18
N LEU A 458 -22.81 -33.41 -14.00
CA LEU A 458 -23.79 -33.22 -15.07
C LEU A 458 -23.02 -32.95 -16.36
N GLN A 459 -22.79 -34.03 -17.12
CA GLN A 459 -22.39 -33.95 -18.51
C GLN A 459 -23.47 -33.20 -19.29
N CYS A 460 -23.17 -31.99 -19.72
CA CYS A 460 -23.78 -31.39 -20.90
C CYS A 460 -22.67 -31.38 -21.95
N GLU A 461 -22.81 -32.24 -22.96
CA GLU A 461 -21.80 -32.45 -23.99
C GLU A 461 -21.44 -31.14 -24.69
N PHE A 462 -20.14 -30.86 -24.69
CA PHE A 462 -19.48 -29.84 -25.51
C PHE A 462 -19.81 -30.07 -26.99
N ILE A 463 -20.78 -29.32 -27.53
CA ILE A 463 -20.95 -29.11 -28.98
C ILE A 463 -20.32 -27.77 -29.33
N THR A 464 -19.01 -27.60 -29.15
CA THR A 464 -18.34 -26.31 -29.49
C THR A 464 -16.99 -26.44 -30.19
N HIS A 465 -16.59 -27.62 -30.66
CA HIS A 465 -15.39 -27.74 -31.52
C HIS A 465 -15.62 -28.46 -32.86
N THR A 466 -16.75 -29.14 -33.03
CA THR A 466 -17.05 -29.90 -34.26
C THR A 466 -17.83 -29.10 -35.30
N PHE A 467 -18.70 -28.16 -34.88
CA PHE A 467 -19.52 -27.39 -35.83
C PHE A 467 -18.71 -26.38 -36.67
N PHE A 468 -17.70 -25.73 -36.08
CA PHE A 468 -16.89 -24.72 -36.77
C PHE A 468 -15.93 -25.30 -37.82
N ASN A 469 -15.39 -26.49 -37.57
CA ASN A 469 -14.63 -27.21 -38.60
C ASN A 469 -15.57 -27.68 -39.72
N THR A 470 -16.83 -28.01 -39.42
CA THR A 470 -17.76 -28.48 -40.44
C THR A 470 -18.17 -27.34 -41.39
N VAL A 471 -18.41 -26.12 -40.90
CA VAL A 471 -18.75 -24.96 -41.76
C VAL A 471 -17.55 -24.45 -42.56
N LYS A 472 -16.35 -24.36 -41.94
CA LYS A 472 -15.11 -24.01 -42.67
C LYS A 472 -14.74 -25.06 -43.74
N VAL A 473 -14.92 -26.35 -43.45
CA VAL A 473 -14.59 -27.44 -44.37
C VAL A 473 -15.65 -27.62 -45.45
N GLN A 474 -16.94 -27.40 -45.17
CA GLN A 474 -17.99 -27.46 -46.19
C GLN A 474 -17.90 -26.33 -47.21
N MET A 475 -17.53 -25.10 -46.80
CA MET A 475 -17.29 -24.00 -47.76
C MET A 475 -16.06 -24.24 -48.66
N TRP A 476 -15.02 -24.92 -48.16
CA TRP A 476 -13.85 -25.28 -48.98
C TRP A 476 -14.14 -26.43 -49.96
N ASN A 477 -14.92 -27.43 -49.55
CA ASN A 477 -15.24 -28.59 -50.39
C ASN A 477 -16.31 -28.34 -51.49
N GLN A 478 -16.93 -27.16 -51.54
CA GLN A 478 -17.86 -26.77 -52.60
C GLN A 478 -17.26 -25.80 -53.64
N CYS A 479 -16.00 -25.38 -53.47
CA CYS A 479 -15.28 -24.47 -54.38
C CYS A 479 -14.11 -25.12 -55.13
N CYS A 480 -13.90 -26.44 -55.02
CA CYS A 480 -12.96 -27.20 -55.85
C CYS A 480 -13.68 -28.10 -56.85
#